data_AF-A0A2G6C9J7-F1
#
_entry.id   AF-A0A2G6C9J7-F1
#
_cell.length_a   1.000
_cell.length_b   1.000
_cell.length_c   1.000
_cell.angle_alpha   90.00
_cell.angle_beta   90.00
_cell.angle_gamma   90.00
#
_symmetry.space_group_name_H-M   'P 1'
#
loop_
_entity.id
_entity.type
_entity.pdbx_description
1 polymer ?
#
loop_
_entity_poly.entity_id
_entity_poly.type
_entity_poly.pdbx_seq_one_letter_code
_entity_poly.pdbx_strand_id
1 'polypeptide(L)'
;LTNVAVSAPATCSGDVDIELSKAAFAADGTTAAASAKRGDTIVYILTATNTSATNTATGVQASDALPAGVTLHTTASPVASQGSYDPVSGLWDIGTLTPGQSVTLTITVTVD
;
A
#
# COMPACT_ATOMS: atom_id res chain seq x y z
N LEU A 1 -12.86 -2.62 -2.77
CA LEU A 1 -11.65 -2.22 -3.53
C LEU A 1 -10.59 -3.26 -3.20
N THR A 2 -10.46 -4.29 -4.03
CA THR A 2 -9.60 -5.46 -3.76
C THR A 2 -8.56 -5.59 -4.87
N ASN A 3 -7.82 -4.51 -5.14
CA ASN A 3 -6.78 -4.43 -6.17
C ASN A 3 -5.36 -4.52 -5.59
N VAL A 4 -5.26 -4.99 -4.35
CA VAL A 4 -4.02 -5.00 -3.59
C VAL A 4 -3.58 -6.43 -3.39
N ALA A 5 -2.36 -6.75 -3.79
CA ALA A 5 -1.76 -8.06 -3.61
C ALA A 5 -0.37 -7.89 -2.98
N VAL A 6 -0.01 -8.81 -2.10
CA VAL A 6 1.33 -8.88 -1.52
C VAL A 6 2.00 -10.15 -2.00
N SER A 7 3.28 -10.04 -2.33
CA SER A 7 4.13 -11.17 -2.66
C SER A 7 5.38 -11.09 -1.79
N ALA A 8 5.63 -12.15 -1.04
CA ALA A 8 6.89 -12.39 -0.35
C ALA A 8 7.36 -13.79 -0.75
N PRO A 9 8.68 -14.02 -0.89
CA PRO A 9 9.21 -15.37 -1.09
C PRO A 9 8.86 -16.24 0.11
N ALA A 10 7.85 -17.09 -0.05
CA ALA A 10 7.43 -18.06 0.95
C ALA A 10 8.41 -19.24 0.95
N THR A 11 9.36 -19.24 1.89
CA THR A 11 10.07 -20.49 2.23
C THR A 11 9.19 -21.25 3.21
N CYS A 12 8.56 -22.30 2.70
CA CYS A 12 7.73 -23.22 3.46
C CYS A 12 8.53 -23.86 4.62
N SER A 13 8.37 -23.33 5.84
CA SER A 13 8.33 -24.06 7.12
C SER A 13 8.27 -23.07 8.31
N GLY A 14 7.11 -22.42 8.51
CA GLY A 14 6.68 -21.85 9.80
C GLY A 14 7.22 -20.47 10.20
N ASP A 15 6.61 -19.32 9.93
CA ASP A 15 5.52 -18.87 9.07
C ASP A 15 5.86 -17.38 8.85
N VAL A 16 6.57 -17.04 7.77
CA VAL A 16 6.63 -15.64 7.35
C VAL A 16 5.25 -15.34 6.78
N ASP A 17 4.47 -14.55 7.50
CA ASP A 17 3.15 -14.12 7.09
C ASP A 17 3.15 -12.59 6.94
N ILE A 18 2.65 -12.13 5.80
CA ILE A 18 2.56 -10.72 5.49
C ILE A 18 1.10 -10.37 5.27
N GLU A 19 0.59 -9.50 6.14
CA GLU A 19 -0.72 -8.90 5.96
C GLU A 19 -0.56 -7.58 5.19
N LEU A 20 -1.43 -7.37 4.20
CA LEU A 20 -1.52 -6.12 3.46
C LEU A 20 -2.95 -5.61 3.53
N SER A 21 -3.11 -4.41 4.07
CA SER A 21 -4.39 -3.72 4.15
C SER A 21 -4.34 -2.40 3.37
N LYS A 22 -5.49 -1.96 2.86
CA LYS A 22 -5.66 -0.68 2.18
C LYS A 22 -6.88 0.04 2.72
N ALA A 23 -6.69 1.30 3.06
CA ALA A 23 -7.75 2.21 3.47
C ALA A 23 -7.78 3.43 2.55
N ALA A 24 -8.96 4.03 2.42
CA ALA A 24 -9.19 5.24 1.63
C ALA A 24 -9.74 6.33 2.55
N PHE A 25 -9.16 7.52 2.44
CA PHE A 25 -9.52 8.70 3.22
C PHE A 25 -9.83 9.87 2.31
N ALA A 26 -10.56 10.86 2.83
CA ALA A 26 -10.75 12.15 2.19
C ALA A 26 -9.42 12.93 2.11
N ALA A 27 -9.47 14.14 1.55
CA ALA A 27 -8.29 14.99 1.37
C ALA A 27 -7.53 15.32 2.68
N ASP A 28 -8.19 15.21 3.84
CA ASP A 28 -7.57 15.39 5.16
C ASP A 28 -6.70 14.20 5.62
N GLY A 29 -6.73 13.08 4.89
CA GLY A 29 -5.99 11.86 5.20
C GLY A 29 -6.45 11.11 6.45
N THR A 30 -7.59 11.49 7.06
CA THR A 30 -8.06 10.91 8.35
C THR A 30 -9.53 10.53 8.34
N THR A 31 -10.37 11.23 7.59
CA THR A 31 -11.79 10.90 7.45
C THR A 31 -11.97 9.78 6.43
N ALA A 32 -12.53 8.64 6.83
CA ALA A 32 -12.74 7.51 5.92
C ALA A 32 -13.63 7.89 4.71
N ALA A 33 -13.17 7.60 3.50
CA ALA A 33 -13.89 7.89 2.27
C ALA A 33 -14.86 6.75 1.93
N ALA A 34 -16.13 6.89 2.29
CA ALA A 34 -17.18 5.91 1.98
C ALA A 34 -17.73 6.03 0.55
N SER A 35 -17.64 7.22 -0.05
CA SER A 35 -18.04 7.52 -1.43
C SER A 35 -17.22 8.69 -1.95
N ALA A 36 -16.90 8.69 -3.24
CA ALA A 36 -16.18 9.78 -3.89
C ALA A 36 -16.91 10.22 -5.17
N LYS A 37 -16.82 11.51 -5.48
CA LYS A 37 -17.35 12.14 -6.69
C LYS A 37 -16.19 12.61 -7.56
N ARG A 38 -16.44 12.78 -8.86
CA ARG A 38 -15.51 13.44 -9.78
C ARG A 38 -15.01 14.75 -9.17
N GLY A 39 -13.69 14.93 -9.16
CA GLY A 39 -12.98 16.07 -8.58
C GLY A 39 -12.55 15.89 -7.12
N ASP A 40 -13.05 14.87 -6.41
CA ASP A 40 -12.63 14.62 -5.04
C ASP A 40 -11.17 14.16 -4.99
N THR A 41 -10.46 14.59 -3.94
CA THR A 41 -9.13 14.07 -3.62
C THR A 41 -9.26 12.95 -2.60
N ILE A 42 -8.68 11.79 -2.94
CA ILE A 42 -8.69 10.59 -2.10
C ILE A 42 -7.25 10.26 -1.73
N VAL A 43 -7.03 9.98 -0.45
CA VAL A 43 -5.75 9.52 0.10
C VAL A 43 -5.87 8.04 0.38
N TYR A 44 -5.16 7.21 -0.39
CA TYR A 44 -5.01 5.79 -0.11
C TYR A 44 -3.81 5.57 0.80
N ILE A 45 -4.01 4.79 1.86
CA ILE A 45 -2.93 4.33 2.74
C ILE A 45 -2.90 2.81 2.68
N LEU A 46 -1.77 2.27 2.26
CA LEU A 46 -1.48 0.85 2.28
C LEU A 46 -0.58 0.56 3.47
N THR A 47 -0.85 -0.52 4.18
CA THR A 47 -0.06 -0.96 5.33
C THR A 47 0.33 -2.41 5.12
N ALA A 48 1.64 -2.65 4.99
CA ALA A 48 2.22 -3.98 4.95
C ALA A 48 2.81 -4.31 6.33
N THR A 49 2.41 -5.44 6.90
CA THR A 49 2.85 -5.89 8.22
C THR A 49 3.38 -7.31 8.14
N ASN A 50 4.58 -7.55 8.65
CA ASN A 50 5.05 -8.90 8.94
C ASN A 50 4.39 -9.37 10.24
N THR A 51 3.37 -10.21 10.13
CA THR A 51 2.60 -10.74 11.27
C THR A 51 3.33 -11.88 11.97
N SER A 52 4.44 -12.36 11.40
CA SER A 52 5.30 -13.32 12.07
C SER A 52 5.92 -12.72 13.32
N ALA A 53 5.79 -13.42 14.45
CA ALA A 53 6.42 -13.03 15.71
C ALA A 53 7.92 -13.37 15.76
N THR A 54 8.40 -14.24 14.87
CA THR A 54 9.75 -14.82 14.95
C THR A 54 10.55 -14.71 13.66
N ASN A 55 9.92 -14.60 12.49
CA ASN A 55 10.61 -14.68 11.21
C ASN A 55 10.71 -13.32 10.50
N THR A 56 11.87 -13.05 9.91
CA THR A 56 12.07 -11.87 9.05
C THR A 56 11.65 -12.19 7.62
N ALA A 57 10.82 -11.34 7.03
CA ALA A 57 10.47 -11.40 5.62
C ALA A 57 11.48 -10.59 4.80
N THR A 58 11.96 -11.14 3.69
CA THR A 58 12.90 -10.44 2.78
C THR A 58 12.34 -10.44 1.37
N GLY A 59 12.69 -9.43 0.57
CA GLY A 59 12.17 -9.30 -0.80
C GLY A 59 10.65 -9.13 -0.85
N VAL A 60 10.07 -8.48 0.16
CA VAL A 60 8.63 -8.21 0.23
C VAL A 60 8.28 -7.14 -0.79
N GLN A 61 7.28 -7.44 -1.61
CA GLN A 61 6.73 -6.52 -2.60
C GLN A 61 5.20 -6.49 -2.46
N ALA A 62 4.63 -5.31 -2.65
CA ALA A 62 3.18 -5.12 -2.70
C ALA A 62 2.83 -4.48 -4.04
N SER A 63 1.69 -4.85 -4.61
CA SER A 63 1.17 -4.23 -5.83
C SER A 63 -0.21 -3.65 -5.56
N ASP A 64 -0.44 -2.44 -6.04
CA ASP A 64 -1.72 -1.75 -5.96
C ASP A 64 -2.05 -1.09 -7.29
N ALA A 65 -2.87 -1.79 -8.07
CA ALA A 65 -3.40 -1.22 -9.30
C ALA A 65 -4.50 -0.21 -8.94
N LEU A 66 -4.19 1.08 -9.08
CA LEU A 66 -5.16 2.15 -8.91
C LEU A 66 -6.42 1.87 -9.77
N PRO A 67 -7.64 1.99 -9.21
CA PRO A 67 -8.86 1.78 -9.97
C PRO A 67 -8.93 2.67 -11.20
N ALA A 68 -9.66 2.23 -12.23
CA ALA A 68 -10.02 3.14 -13.32
C ALA A 68 -10.85 4.32 -12.78
N GLY A 69 -10.62 5.53 -13.31
CA GLY A 69 -11.32 6.74 -12.89
C GLY A 69 -10.66 7.48 -11.72
N VAL A 70 -9.41 7.17 -11.39
CA VAL A 70 -8.57 8.03 -10.56
C VAL A 70 -7.24 8.31 -11.26
N THR A 71 -6.74 9.53 -11.08
CA THR A 71 -5.41 9.95 -11.53
C THR A 71 -4.54 10.33 -10.34
N LEU A 72 -3.24 10.05 -10.41
CA LEU A 72 -2.30 10.50 -9.38
C LEU A 72 -2.36 12.02 -9.24
N HIS A 73 -2.41 12.49 -8.00
CA HIS A 73 -2.49 13.90 -7.72
C HIS A 73 -1.19 14.59 -8.17
N THR A 74 -1.31 15.59 -9.03
CA THR A 74 -0.17 16.19 -9.74
C THR A 74 0.85 16.87 -8.82
N THR A 75 0.43 17.28 -7.62
CA THR A 75 1.28 17.94 -6.64
C THR A 75 1.72 17.06 -5.47
N ALA A 76 1.17 15.84 -5.35
CA ALA A 76 1.44 14.94 -4.23
C ALA A 76 1.95 13.60 -4.76
N SER A 77 3.28 13.46 -4.77
CA SER A 77 3.91 12.18 -5.10
C SER A 77 3.61 11.13 -4.03
N PRO A 78 3.55 9.83 -4.39
CA PRO A 78 3.44 8.75 -3.42
C PRO A 78 4.59 8.80 -2.39
N VAL A 79 4.26 8.53 -1.13
CA VAL A 79 5.23 8.54 -0.02
C VAL A 79 5.24 7.17 0.63
N ALA A 80 6.36 6.45 0.51
CA ALA A 80 6.59 5.20 1.20
C ALA A 80 7.40 5.45 2.48
N SER A 81 7.03 4.83 3.59
CA SER A 81 7.82 4.85 4.83
C SER A 81 9.07 3.96 4.72
N GLN A 82 9.08 3.01 3.78
CA GLN A 82 10.19 2.14 3.46
C GLN A 82 10.14 1.72 1.98
N GLY A 83 11.31 1.59 1.36
CA GLY A 83 11.41 1.13 -0.01
C GLY A 83 10.99 2.19 -1.03
N SER A 84 10.54 1.74 -2.20
CA SER A 84 10.15 2.62 -3.30
C SER A 84 8.89 2.14 -3.99
N TYR A 85 8.02 3.08 -4.37
CA TYR A 85 6.82 2.82 -5.15
C TYR A 85 6.96 3.38 -6.57
N ASP A 86 6.71 2.54 -7.57
CA ASP A 86 6.60 2.95 -8.95
C ASP A 86 5.12 3.14 -9.34
N PRO A 87 4.67 4.40 -9.52
CA PRO A 87 3.29 4.69 -9.89
C PRO A 87 2.88 4.18 -11.28
N VAL A 88 3.84 3.88 -12.16
CA VAL A 88 3.56 3.40 -13.52
C VAL A 88 3.20 1.92 -13.50
N SER A 89 3.97 1.11 -12.77
CA SER A 89 3.70 -0.32 -12.62
C SER A 89 2.74 -0.64 -11.47
N GLY A 90 2.56 0.26 -10.52
CA GLY A 90 1.81 0.03 -9.28
C GLY A 90 2.55 -0.86 -8.28
N LEU A 91 3.86 -1.06 -8.48
CA LEU A 91 4.69 -1.91 -7.63
C LEU A 91 5.34 -1.11 -6.51
N TRP A 92 5.15 -1.56 -5.28
CA TRP A 92 5.84 -1.12 -4.08
C TRP A 92 6.88 -2.17 -3.68
N ASP A 93 8.16 -1.86 -3.90
CA ASP A 93 9.27 -2.66 -3.41
C ASP A 93 9.61 -2.23 -1.98
N ILE A 94 9.21 -3.04 -1.00
CA ILE A 94 9.38 -2.76 0.43
C ILE A 94 10.76 -3.21 0.92
N GLY A 95 11.25 -4.33 0.41
CA GLY A 95 12.49 -4.97 0.85
C GLY A 95 12.29 -5.90 2.04
N THR A 96 12.89 -5.56 3.19
CA THR A 96 12.94 -6.46 4.36
C THR A 96 12.04 -5.95 5.49
N LEU A 97 11.21 -6.84 6.02
CA LEU A 97 10.38 -6.62 7.20
C LEU A 97 10.76 -7.55 8.34
N THR A 98 11.26 -7.00 9.45
CA THR A 98 11.55 -7.77 10.67
C THR A 98 10.25 -8.25 11.35
N PRO A 99 10.30 -9.22 12.28
CA PRO A 99 9.11 -9.69 12.99
C PRO A 99 8.30 -8.55 13.61
N GLY A 100 7.00 -8.50 13.36
CA GLY A 100 6.09 -7.45 13.84
C GLY A 100 6.27 -6.06 13.21
N GLN A 101 7.16 -5.89 12.23
CA GLN A 101 7.34 -4.60 11.56
C GLN A 101 6.15 -4.28 10.64
N SER A 102 5.68 -3.04 10.73
CA SER A 102 4.70 -2.48 9.79
C SER A 102 5.28 -1.27 9.08
N VAL A 103 4.97 -1.15 7.79
CA VAL A 103 5.35 -0.02 6.94
C VAL A 103 4.17 0.43 6.11
N THR A 104 4.19 1.68 5.67
CA THR A 104 3.08 2.29 4.95
C THR A 104 3.48 2.92 3.63
N LEU A 105 2.51 2.98 2.71
CA LEU A 105 2.58 3.72 1.47
C LEU A 105 1.34 4.60 1.37
N THR A 106 1.55 5.91 1.24
CA THR A 106 0.50 6.90 1.04
C THR A 106 0.47 7.33 -0.43
N ILE A 107 -0.70 7.23 -1.06
CA ILE A 107 -0.94 7.61 -2.45
C ILE A 107 -2.11 8.58 -2.50
N THR A 108 -1.88 9.79 -3.01
CA THR A 108 -2.94 10.78 -3.21
C THR A 108 -3.39 10.77 -4.66
N VAL A 109 -4.70 10.67 -4.88
CA VAL A 109 -5.31 10.66 -6.21
C VAL A 109 -6.46 11.66 -6.31
N THR A 110 -6.80 12.05 -7.52
CA THR A 110 -8.02 12.80 -7.87
C THR A 110 -8.97 11.88 -8.63
N VAL A 111 -10.26 11.95 -8.32
CA VAL A 111 -11.30 11.19 -9.04
C VAL A 111 -11.65 11.92 -10.34
N ASP A 112 -11.65 11.18 -11.45
CA ASP A 112 -11.87 11.72 -12.80
C ASP A 112 -13.32 11.81 -13.24
#